data_AF-A0A527DGB6-F1
#
_entry.id   AF-A0A527DGB6-F1
#
_cell.length_a   1.000
_cell.length_b   1.000
_cell.length_c   1.000
_cell.angle_alpha   90.00
_cell.angle_beta   90.00
_cell.angle_gamma   90.00
#
_symmetry.space_group_name_H-M   'P 1'
#
loop_
_entity.id
_entity.type
_entity.pdbx_description
1 polymer ?
#
loop_
_entity_poly.entity_id
_entity_poly.type
_entity_poly.pdbx_seq_one_letter_code
_entity_poly.pdbx_strand_id
1 'polypeptide(L)' 'MENIRPIETKADYDWAIAEITKYFENEPEVGSLDGDRFDVLATLIEAYEDKRA' A
#
# COMPACT_ATOMS: atom_id res chain seq x y z
N MET A 1 -2.01 -9.14 7.94
CA MET A 1 -3.07 -8.30 7.35
C MET A 1 -3.72 -7.32 8.33
N GLU A 2 -3.25 -7.18 9.57
CA GLU A 2 -3.74 -6.10 10.45
C GLU A 2 -3.28 -4.73 9.89
N ASN A 3 -4.12 -3.70 9.98
CA ASN A 3 -3.87 -2.31 9.54
C ASN A 3 -3.91 -1.98 8.04
N ILE A 4 -4.59 -2.72 7.16
CA ILE A 4 -4.99 -2.13 5.86
C ILE A 4 -6.29 -1.35 6.06
N ARG A 5 -6.34 -0.11 5.54
CA ARG A 5 -7.50 0.77 5.61
C ARG A 5 -7.69 1.57 4.32
N PRO A 6 -8.89 2.10 4.04
CA PRO A 6 -9.12 2.97 2.88
C PRO A 6 -8.18 4.18 2.87
N ILE A 7 -7.81 4.64 1.68
CA ILE A 7 -7.06 5.88 1.49
C ILE A 7 -8.03 6.96 1.02
N GLU A 8 -8.42 7.86 1.92
CA GLU A 8 -9.36 8.95 1.62
C GLU A 8 -8.72 10.33 1.75
N THR A 9 -7.72 10.46 2.61
CA THR A 9 -7.02 11.72 2.88
C THR A 9 -5.55 11.65 2.44
N LYS A 10 -4.90 12.81 2.37
CA LYS A 10 -3.44 12.87 2.14
C LYS A 10 -2.66 12.13 3.24
N ALA A 11 -3.13 12.19 4.49
CA ALA A 11 -2.47 11.50 5.58
C ALA A 11 -2.51 9.97 5.43
N ASP A 12 -3.60 9.42 4.89
CA ASP A 12 -3.70 8.00 4.57
C ASP A 12 -2.77 7.63 3.41
N TYR A 13 -2.66 8.52 2.42
CA TYR A 13 -1.78 8.33 1.28
C TYR A 13 -0.31 8.30 1.72
N ASP A 14 0.11 9.29 2.51
CA ASP A 14 1.47 9.36 3.04
C ASP A 14 1.81 8.12 3.90
N TRP A 15 0.84 7.62 4.68
CA TRP A 15 0.98 6.37 5.42
C TRP A 15 1.17 5.16 4.49
N ALA A 16 0.34 5.04 3.45
CA ALA A 16 0.40 3.91 2.51
C ALA A 16 1.74 3.90 1.75
N ILE A 17 2.23 5.07 1.33
CA ILE A 17 3.55 5.23 0.71
C ILE A 17 4.66 4.80 1.68
N ALA A 18 4.60 5.20 2.95
CA ALA A 18 5.59 4.81 3.95
C ALA A 18 5.59 3.29 4.22
N GLU A 19 4.42 2.65 4.19
CA GLU A 19 4.30 1.20 4.36
C GLU A 19 4.81 0.44 3.14
N ILE A 20 4.36 0.80 1.94
CA ILE A 20 4.73 0.06 0.71
C ILE A 20 6.23 0.19 0.40
N THR A 21 6.85 1.33 0.76
CA THR A 21 8.29 1.56 0.52
C THR A 21 9.17 0.55 1.27
N LYS A 22 8.73 0.03 2.43
CA LYS A 22 9.48 -0.97 3.21
C LYS A 22 9.74 -2.26 2.45
N TYR A 23 8.83 -2.61 1.55
CA TYR A 23 8.93 -3.81 0.71
C TYR A 23 9.96 -3.67 -0.42
N PHE A 24 10.44 -2.47 -0.73
CA PHE A 24 11.54 -2.31 -1.70
C PHE A 24 12.90 -2.60 -1.07
N GLU A 25 13.05 -2.38 0.23
CA GLU A 25 14.25 -2.77 0.97
C GLU A 25 14.22 -4.25 1.37
N ASN A 26 13.02 -4.74 1.70
CA ASN A 26 12.79 -6.13 2.09
C ASN A 26 11.70 -6.72 1.20
N GLU A 27 12.11 -7.16 0.02
CA GLU A 27 11.19 -7.72 -0.97
C GLU A 27 10.41 -8.91 -0.38
N PRO A 28 9.08 -8.88 -0.43
CA PRO A 28 8.26 -9.95 0.13
C PRO A 28 8.38 -11.22 -0.71
N GLU A 29 8.34 -12.37 -0.04
CA GLU A 29 8.29 -13.65 -0.74
C GLU A 29 6.98 -13.78 -1.53
N VAL A 30 7.06 -14.35 -2.73
CA VAL A 30 5.89 -14.59 -3.59
C VAL A 30 4.91 -15.54 -2.88
N GLY A 31 3.64 -15.12 -2.80
CA GLY A 31 2.58 -15.88 -2.12
C GLY A 31 2.62 -15.79 -0.58
N SER A 32 3.46 -14.92 -0.03
CA SER A 32 3.44 -14.59 1.40
C SER A 32 2.35 -13.57 1.72
N LEU A 33 1.96 -13.50 3.00
CA LEU A 33 1.02 -12.48 3.50
C LEU A 33 1.53 -11.04 3.31
N ASP A 34 2.85 -10.86 3.26
CA ASP A 34 3.46 -9.57 2.98
C ASP A 34 3.37 -9.20 1.49
N GLY A 35 3.50 -10.19 0.60
CA GLY A 35 3.22 -10.02 -0.83
C GLY A 35 1.76 -9.62 -1.08
N ASP A 36 0.82 -10.35 -0.47
CA ASP A 36 -0.61 -10.01 -0.54
C ASP A 36 -0.88 -8.59 -0.04
N ARG A 37 -0.17 -8.15 1.02
CA ARG A 37 -0.30 -6.79 1.56
C ARG A 37 0.29 -5.74 0.62
N PHE A 38 1.43 -6.02 -0.02
CA PHE A 38 2.03 -5.14 -1.02
C PHE A 38 1.05 -4.87 -2.18
N ASP A 39 0.47 -5.93 -2.74
CA ASP A 39 -0.48 -5.83 -3.87
C ASP A 39 -1.71 -4.99 -3.52
N VAL A 40 -2.26 -5.18 -2.31
CA VAL A 40 -3.41 -4.40 -1.83
C VAL A 40 -3.03 -2.94 -1.63
N LEU A 41 -1.87 -2.63 -1.03
CA LEU A 41 -1.42 -1.25 -0.85
C LEU A 41 -1.21 -0.55 -2.19
N ALA A 42 -0.59 -1.23 -3.17
CA ALA A 42 -0.39 -0.69 -4.51
C ALA A 42 -1.73 -0.32 -5.17
N THR A 43 -2.70 -1.23 -5.10
CA THR A 43 -4.06 -1.02 -5.66
C THR A 43 -4.77 0.17 -5.01
N LEU A 44 -4.66 0.32 -3.68
CA LEU A 44 -5.29 1.44 -2.96
C LEU A 44 -4.65 2.79 -3.28
N ILE A 45 -3.33 2.81 -3.45
CA ILE A 45 -2.56 4.01 -3.81
C ILE A 45 -2.98 4.48 -5.21
N GLU A 46 -2.96 3.59 -6.19
CA GLU A 46 -3.39 3.88 -7.57
C GLU A 46 -4.81 4.45 -7.60
N ALA A 47 -5.75 3.78 -6.93
CA ALA A 47 -7.15 4.24 -6.89
C ALA A 47 -7.34 5.61 -6.21
N TYR A 48 -6.46 6.01 -5.28
CA TYR A 48 -6.49 7.33 -4.66
C TYR A 48 -5.94 8.41 -5.60
N GLU A 49 -4.86 8.09 -6.32
CA GLU A 49 -4.21 8.97 -7.30
C GLU A 49 -5.13 9.24 -8.50
N ASP A 50 -5.76 8.20 -9.05
CA ASP A 50 -6.70 8.31 -10.18
C ASP A 50 -7.89 9.24 -9.88
N LYS A 51 -8.37 9.26 -8.63
CA LYS A 51 -9.46 10.16 -8.20
C LYS A 51 -9.02 11.63 -8.09
N ARG A 52 -7.72 11.90 -8.12
CA ARG A 52 -7.10 13.22 -7.86
C ARG A 52 -6.27 13.75 -9.02
N ALA A 53 -6.09 12.95 -10.07
CA ALA A 53 -5.58 13.36 -11.37
C ALA A 53 -6.60 14.25 -12.11
#